data_AF-V3ZKU7-F1
#
_entry.id   AF-V3ZKU7-F1
#
_cell.length_a   1.000
_cell.length_b   1.000
_cell.length_c   1.000
_cell.angle_alpha   90.00
_cell.angle_beta   90.00
_cell.angle_gamma   90.00
#
_symmetry.space_group_name_H-M   'P 1'
#
loop_
_entity.id
_entity.type
_entity.pdbx_description
1 polymer ?
#
loop_
_entity_poly.entity_id
_entity_poly.type
_entity_poly.pdbx_seq_one_letter_code
_entity_poly.pdbx_strand_id
1 'polypeptide(L)'
;LLSPTSSPYNTGVRVLLSPTSSPYCTGVRVLLSPTSSPYCTGVRVLLSPTSSPYYTGVRVLLSPTSSPYCTGVRVLLSPTSSPYCTGVRVLLSPTSSPYCTGVRVLLSPTSSPYCTGVIEEFGFKYI
;
A
#
# COMPACT_ATOMS: atom_id res chain seq x y z
N LEU A 1 11.32 2.86 -26.70
CA LEU A 1 10.07 3.62 -26.51
C LEU A 1 9.75 3.65 -25.02
N LEU A 2 10.12 4.75 -24.34
CA LEU A 2 9.68 5.02 -22.96
C LEU A 2 8.26 5.58 -23.06
N SER A 3 7.25 4.73 -22.98
CA SER A 3 5.86 5.20 -22.91
C SER A 3 5.67 5.91 -21.57
N PRO A 4 5.12 7.15 -21.54
CA PRO A 4 4.90 7.91 -20.29
C PRO A 4 3.92 7.20 -19.35
N THR A 5 3.08 6.33 -19.91
CA THR A 5 2.11 5.48 -19.24
C THR A 5 2.35 4.03 -19.62
N SER A 6 2.27 3.14 -18.64
CA SER A 6 2.34 1.69 -18.85
C SER A 6 1.23 0.95 -18.09
N SER A 7 0.51 0.07 -18.79
CA SER A 7 -0.57 -0.77 -18.25
C SER A 7 -0.37 -2.26 -18.58
N PRO A 8 0.81 -2.84 -18.32
CA PRO A 8 1.11 -4.18 -18.80
C PRO A 8 0.36 -5.27 -18.02
N TYR A 9 -0.09 -6.31 -18.73
CA TYR A 9 -0.57 -7.55 -18.13
C TYR A 9 0.56 -8.57 -18.03
N ASN A 10 0.77 -9.17 -16.86
CA ASN A 10 1.86 -10.13 -16.72
C ASN A 10 1.67 -11.14 -15.58
N THR A 11 2.21 -12.34 -15.78
CA THR A 11 2.37 -13.38 -14.75
C THR A 11 3.86 -13.57 -14.43
N GLY A 12 4.18 -13.91 -13.18
CA GLY A 12 5.56 -14.19 -12.73
C GLY A 12 6.27 -13.00 -12.10
N VAL A 13 7.60 -13.08 -12.04
CA VAL A 13 8.47 -12.09 -11.39
C VAL A 13 8.82 -10.95 -12.35
N ARG A 14 8.53 -9.69 -12.00
CA ARG A 14 8.95 -8.53 -12.82
C ARG A 14 9.23 -7.26 -12.02
N VAL A 15 10.01 -6.39 -12.64
CA VAL A 15 10.25 -5.01 -12.23
C VAL A 15 9.67 -4.08 -13.32
N LEU A 16 8.97 -3.02 -12.92
CA LEU A 16 8.39 -2.03 -13.83
C LEU A 16 8.79 -0.62 -13.38
N LEU A 17 9.31 0.17 -14.33
CA LEU A 17 9.67 1.57 -14.15
C LEU A 17 8.92 2.39 -15.19
N SER A 18 8.09 3.34 -14.74
CA SER A 18 7.44 4.31 -15.62
C SER A 18 6.99 5.55 -14.84
N PRO A 19 6.82 6.72 -15.48
CA PRO A 19 6.30 7.92 -14.81
C PRO A 19 4.91 7.69 -14.18
N THR A 20 4.03 7.04 -14.93
CA THR A 20 2.69 6.65 -14.48
C THR A 20 2.45 5.18 -14.81
N SER A 21 1.96 4.40 -13.84
CA SER A 21 1.79 2.96 -14.00
C SER A 21 0.43 2.45 -13.48
N SER A 22 -0.22 1.59 -14.27
CA SER A 22 -1.46 0.89 -13.90
C SER A 22 -1.43 -0.59 -14.30
N PRO A 23 -0.41 -1.37 -13.85
CA PRO A 23 -0.25 -2.76 -14.28
C PRO A 23 -1.28 -3.70 -13.64
N TYR A 24 -1.67 -4.73 -14.41
CA TYR A 24 -2.46 -5.87 -13.94
C TYR A 24 -1.56 -7.09 -13.85
N CYS A 25 -1.36 -7.65 -12.66
CA CYS A 25 -0.31 -8.66 -12.52
C CYS A 25 -0.55 -9.73 -11.45
N THR A 26 -0.10 -10.95 -11.74
CA THR A 26 -0.06 -12.08 -10.80
C THR A 26 1.38 -12.51 -10.55
N GLY A 27 1.80 -12.72 -9.29
CA GLY A 27 3.16 -13.19 -8.93
C GLY A 27 3.93 -12.23 -8.02
N VAL A 28 5.25 -12.14 -8.15
CA VAL A 28 6.12 -11.25 -7.33
C VAL A 28 6.55 -10.01 -8.13
N ARG A 29 6.43 -8.79 -7.62
CA ARG A 29 6.87 -7.59 -8.37
C ARG A 29 7.35 -6.44 -7.52
N VAL A 30 8.17 -5.63 -8.18
CA VAL A 30 8.63 -4.34 -7.74
C VAL A 30 8.17 -3.28 -8.74
N LEU A 31 7.48 -2.24 -8.28
CA LEU A 31 6.99 -1.14 -9.12
C LEU A 31 7.55 0.19 -8.60
N LEU A 32 8.19 0.93 -9.49
CA LEU A 32 8.72 2.27 -9.22
C LEU A 32 8.06 3.26 -10.19
N SER A 33 7.30 4.20 -9.65
CA SER A 33 6.68 5.26 -10.45
C SER A 33 6.26 6.45 -9.59
N PRO A 34 6.39 7.70 -10.08
CA PRO A 34 5.78 8.89 -9.48
C PRO A 34 4.31 8.70 -9.05
N THR A 35 3.51 8.13 -9.96
CA THR A 35 2.08 7.87 -9.72
C THR A 35 1.74 6.43 -10.09
N SER A 36 1.05 5.71 -9.20
CA SER A 36 0.72 4.30 -9.40
C SER A 36 -0.70 3.92 -8.99
N SER A 37 -1.37 3.16 -9.85
CA SER A 37 -2.68 2.50 -9.58
C SER A 37 -2.71 1.03 -10.04
N PRO A 38 -1.77 0.19 -9.57
CA PRO A 38 -1.70 -1.23 -9.92
C PRO A 38 -2.86 -2.05 -9.33
N TYR A 39 -3.25 -3.09 -10.08
CA TYR A 39 -4.12 -4.17 -9.61
C TYR A 39 -3.34 -5.48 -9.61
N CYS A 40 -3.08 -6.09 -8.45
CA CYS A 40 -2.29 -7.33 -8.44
C CYS A 40 -2.67 -8.38 -7.41
N THR A 41 -2.32 -9.62 -7.73
CA THR A 41 -2.38 -10.78 -6.83
C THR A 41 -0.97 -11.32 -6.59
N GLY A 42 -0.60 -11.59 -5.33
CA GLY A 42 0.69 -12.18 -4.94
C GLY A 42 1.54 -11.26 -4.05
N VAL A 43 2.86 -11.24 -4.27
CA VAL A 43 3.82 -10.47 -3.45
C VAL A 43 4.22 -9.19 -4.18
N ARG A 44 4.16 -8.04 -3.49
CA ARG A 44 4.41 -6.74 -4.13
C ARG A 44 5.21 -5.78 -3.25
N VAL A 45 6.14 -5.08 -3.89
CA VAL A 45 6.80 -3.88 -3.37
C VAL A 45 6.47 -2.72 -4.32
N LEU A 46 5.93 -1.64 -3.77
CA LEU A 46 5.58 -0.44 -4.53
C LEU A 46 6.23 0.79 -3.91
N LEU A 47 6.95 1.56 -4.73
CA LEU A 47 7.55 2.83 -4.36
C LEU A 47 6.99 3.92 -5.26
N SER A 48 6.29 4.88 -4.66
CA SER A 48 5.67 5.98 -5.40
C SER A 48 5.32 7.17 -4.50
N PRO A 49 5.56 8.41 -4.92
CA PRO A 49 5.00 9.63 -4.32
C PRO A 49 3.51 9.51 -3.97
N THR A 50 2.70 9.06 -4.93
CA THR A 50 1.26 8.90 -4.78
C THR A 50 0.83 7.52 -5.26
N SER A 51 0.06 6.80 -4.44
CA SER A 51 -0.48 5.50 -4.83
C SER A 51 -1.91 5.22 -4.36
N SER A 52 -2.68 4.61 -5.26
CA SER A 52 -4.05 4.16 -4.99
C SER A 52 -4.27 2.74 -5.49
N PRO A 53 -3.58 1.74 -4.92
CA PRO A 53 -3.54 0.43 -5.55
C PRO A 53 -4.56 -0.56 -4.98
N TYR A 54 -4.90 -1.57 -5.78
CA TYR A 54 -5.74 -2.71 -5.38
C TYR A 54 -4.91 -3.99 -5.33
N TYR A 55 -4.95 -4.72 -4.20
CA TYR A 55 -4.12 -5.91 -4.03
C TYR A 55 -4.73 -7.05 -3.22
N THR A 56 -4.40 -8.28 -3.63
CA THR A 56 -4.64 -9.50 -2.84
C THR A 56 -3.31 -10.22 -2.59
N GLY A 57 -2.90 -10.41 -1.33
CA GLY A 57 -1.68 -11.13 -0.97
C GLY A 57 -0.79 -10.39 0.03
N VAL A 58 0.54 -10.45 -0.18
CA VAL A 58 1.56 -9.86 0.72
C VAL A 58 2.17 -8.62 0.11
N ARG A 59 2.32 -7.55 0.90
CA ARG A 59 2.71 -6.26 0.34
C ARG A 59 3.57 -5.37 1.24
N VAL A 60 4.47 -4.63 0.60
CA VAL A 60 5.15 -3.46 1.15
C VAL A 60 4.87 -2.23 0.28
N LEU A 61 4.55 -1.08 0.89
CA LEU A 61 4.43 0.21 0.21
C LEU A 61 5.09 1.34 0.94
N LEU A 62 5.83 2.11 0.16
CA LEU A 62 6.45 3.34 0.58
C LEU A 62 5.91 4.46 -0.31
N SER A 63 5.21 5.41 0.30
CA SER A 63 4.63 6.55 -0.41
C SER A 63 4.33 7.72 0.53
N PRO A 64 4.66 8.97 0.17
CA PRO A 64 4.16 10.19 0.82
C PRO A 64 2.65 10.15 1.14
N THR A 65 1.84 9.80 0.15
CA THR A 65 0.39 9.73 0.26
C THR A 65 -0.12 8.41 -0.30
N SER A 66 -0.99 7.71 0.44
CA SER A 66 -1.60 6.48 -0.05
C SER A 66 -3.02 6.20 0.39
N SER A 67 -3.80 5.65 -0.53
CA SER A 67 -5.17 5.17 -0.36
C SER A 67 -5.34 3.75 -0.94
N PRO A 68 -4.67 2.76 -0.35
CA PRO A 68 -4.69 1.37 -0.82
C PRO A 68 -6.01 0.66 -0.49
N TYR A 69 -6.47 -0.18 -1.41
CA TYR A 69 -7.45 -1.23 -1.12
C TYR A 69 -6.75 -2.58 -1.14
N CYS A 70 -6.82 -3.36 -0.06
CA CYS A 70 -6.08 -4.62 -0.01
C CYS A 70 -6.83 -5.73 0.74
N THR A 71 -6.51 -6.98 0.40
CA THR A 71 -6.81 -8.20 1.18
C THR A 71 -5.52 -8.98 1.44
N GLY A 72 -5.23 -9.34 2.70
CA GLY A 72 -4.03 -10.09 3.08
C GLY A 72 -3.06 -9.32 3.99
N VAL A 73 -1.77 -9.65 3.91
CA VAL A 73 -0.71 -9.11 4.79
C VAL A 73 -0.08 -7.86 4.17
N ARG A 74 0.08 -6.79 4.95
CA ARG A 74 0.66 -5.55 4.42
C ARG A 74 1.45 -4.73 5.42
N VAL A 75 2.49 -4.11 4.89
CA VAL A 75 3.27 -3.05 5.51
C VAL A 75 3.09 -1.76 4.69
N LEU A 76 2.76 -0.66 5.35
CA LEU A 76 2.67 0.67 4.75
C LEU A 76 3.44 1.70 5.54
N LEU A 77 4.30 2.41 4.84
CA LEU A 77 5.04 3.56 5.32
C LEU A 77 4.62 4.78 4.51
N SER A 78 4.01 5.75 5.19
CA SER A 78 3.53 6.98 4.55
C SER A 78 3.29 8.11 5.54
N PRO A 79 3.72 9.36 5.27
CA PRO A 79 3.28 10.57 5.96
C PRO A 79 1.76 10.61 6.22
N THR A 80 0.97 10.39 5.18
CA THR A 80 -0.49 10.42 5.23
C THR A 80 -1.08 9.17 4.58
N SER A 81 -2.04 8.53 5.27
CA SER A 81 -2.67 7.32 4.74
C SER A 81 -4.13 7.12 5.11
N SER A 82 -4.88 6.59 4.14
CA SER A 82 -6.29 6.19 4.29
C SER A 82 -6.53 4.78 3.72
N PRO A 83 -5.96 3.73 4.34
CA PRO A 83 -6.06 2.39 3.79
C PRO A 83 -7.43 1.74 4.06
N TYR A 84 -8.00 1.07 3.04
CA TYR A 84 -9.10 0.12 3.20
C TYR A 84 -8.56 -1.32 3.12
N CYS A 85 -8.82 -2.14 4.13
CA CYS A 85 -7.96 -3.29 4.36
C CYS A 85 -8.63 -4.46 5.13
N THR A 86 -8.65 -5.65 4.53
CA THR A 86 -8.99 -6.92 5.24
C THR A 86 -7.74 -7.76 5.46
N GLY A 87 -7.46 -8.25 6.67
CA GLY A 87 -6.29 -9.08 7.00
C GLY A 87 -5.28 -8.41 7.95
N VAL A 88 -4.01 -8.87 7.92
CA VAL A 88 -2.94 -8.40 8.82
C VAL A 88 -2.27 -7.14 8.30
N ARG A 89 -2.13 -6.11 9.13
CA ARG A 89 -1.58 -4.80 8.75
C ARG A 89 -0.55 -4.28 9.72
N VAL A 90 0.48 -3.65 9.17
CA VAL A 90 1.39 -2.75 9.87
C VAL A 90 1.35 -1.40 9.13
N LEU A 91 0.96 -0.34 9.84
CA LEU A 91 0.90 1.02 9.30
C LEU A 91 1.77 1.96 10.10
N LEU A 92 2.72 2.61 9.43
CA LEU A 92 3.58 3.65 10.00
C LEU A 92 3.26 4.97 9.29
N SER A 93 2.68 5.91 10.02
CA SER A 93 2.28 7.21 9.46
C SER A 93 2.07 8.29 10.52
N PRO A 94 2.60 9.52 10.35
CA PRO A 94 2.19 10.72 11.08
C PRO A 94 0.67 10.89 11.19
N THR A 95 -0.04 10.71 10.07
CA THR A 95 -1.49 10.85 10.03
C THR A 95 -2.14 9.65 9.35
N SER A 96 -3.13 9.03 10.01
CA SER A 96 -3.88 7.91 9.43
C SER A 96 -5.38 7.89 9.70
N SER A 97 -6.13 7.48 8.69
CA SER A 97 -7.58 7.21 8.76
C SER A 97 -7.91 5.85 8.12
N PRO A 98 -7.52 4.74 8.76
CA PRO A 98 -7.70 3.39 8.22
C PRO A 98 -9.15 2.93 8.38
N TYR A 99 -9.64 2.19 7.38
CA TYR A 99 -10.81 1.33 7.49
C TYR A 99 -10.36 -0.12 7.41
N CYS A 100 -10.61 -0.95 8.44
CA CYS A 100 -10.06 -2.29 8.44
C CYS A 100 -10.86 -3.40 9.12
N THR A 101 -10.64 -4.62 8.66
CA THR A 101 -11.14 -5.84 9.30
C THR A 101 -9.98 -6.82 9.50
N GLY A 102 -9.69 -7.22 10.74
CA GLY A 102 -8.59 -8.14 11.07
C GLY A 102 -7.60 -7.60 12.09
N VAL A 103 -6.34 -8.04 12.00
CA VAL A 103 -5.25 -7.67 12.93
C VAL A 103 -4.48 -6.47 12.41
N ARG A 104 -4.28 -5.46 13.24
CA ARG A 104 -3.57 -4.26 12.86
C ARG A 104 -2.62 -3.76 13.93
N VAL A 105 -1.44 -3.34 13.48
CA VAL A 105 -0.47 -2.54 14.23
C VAL A 105 -0.39 -1.16 13.58
N LEU A 106 -0.57 -0.12 14.38
CA LEU A 106 -0.50 1.27 13.95
C LEU A 106 0.52 2.03 14.77
N LEU A 107 1.42 2.71 14.07
CA LEU A 107 2.36 3.64 14.63
C LEU A 107 2.04 5.03 14.06
N SER A 108 1.31 5.84 14.84
CA SER A 108 0.85 7.15 14.40
C SER A 108 0.66 8.13 15.56
N PRO A 109 1.18 9.36 15.48
CA PRO A 109 0.85 10.43 16.43
C PRO A 109 -0.59 10.93 16.28
N THR A 110 -1.21 10.79 15.11
CA THR A 110 -2.58 11.25 14.83
C THR A 110 -3.36 10.20 14.04
N SER A 111 -4.34 9.56 14.67
CA SER A 111 -5.11 8.50 14.05
C SER A 111 -6.61 8.58 14.31
N SER A 112 -7.41 8.11 13.35
CA SER A 112 -8.85 7.96 13.46
C SER A 112 -9.33 6.65 12.80
N PRO A 113 -9.01 5.48 13.38
CA PRO A 113 -9.34 4.20 12.80
C PRO A 113 -10.82 3.86 12.93
N TYR A 114 -11.39 3.29 11.87
CA TYR A 114 -12.63 2.51 11.95
C TYR A 114 -12.30 1.06 11.64
N CYS A 115 -12.30 0.18 12.64
CA CYS A 115 -11.92 -1.21 12.42
C CYS A 115 -12.72 -2.22 13.25
N THR A 116 -12.87 -3.42 12.67
CA THR A 116 -13.40 -4.61 13.33
C THR A 116 -12.30 -5.65 13.48
N GLY A 117 -11.93 -6.02 14.70
CA GLY A 117 -10.82 -6.94 14.98
C GLY A 117 -9.84 -6.42 16.03
N VAL A 118 -8.61 -6.94 16.01
CA VAL A 118 -7.57 -6.57 16.98
C VAL A 118 -6.78 -5.37 16.46
N ILE A 119 -6.68 -4.32 17.29
CA ILE A 119 -5.93 -3.10 16.98
C ILE A 119 -4.92 -2.86 18.09
N GLU A 120 -3.66 -2.80 17.72
CA GLU A 120 -2.55 -2.32 18.56
C GLU A 120 -2.13 -0.94 18.03
N GLU A 121 -2.26 0.10 18.85
CA GLU A 121 -1.91 1.48 18.48
C GLU A 121 -0.81 2.03 19.37
N PHE A 122 0.28 2.46 18.74
CA PHE A 122 1.43 3.08 19.37
C PHE A 122 1.50 4.55 18.92
N GLY A 123 1.12 5.45 19.83
CA GLY A 123 1.29 6.89 19.64
C GLY A 123 2.70 7.33 19.98
N PHE A 124 3.44 7.88 19.01
CA PHE A 124 4.63 8.66 19.33
C PHE A 124 4.17 10.02 19.87
N LYS A 125 4.05 10.15 21.19
CA LYS A 125 3.97 11.47 21.80
C LYS A 125 5.35 12.11 21.59
N TYR A 126 5.43 13.08 20.67
CA TYR A 126 6.64 13.88 20.49
C TYR A 126 7.09 14.40 21.87
N ILE A 127 8.30 14.03 22.29
CA ILE A 127 9.04 14.69 23.38
C ILE A 127 9.87 15.77 22.72
#